data_AF-A0A7C2WE25-F1
#
_entry.id   AF-A0A7C2WE25-F1
#
_cell.length_a   1.000
_cell.length_b   1.000
_cell.length_c   1.000
_cell.angle_alpha   90.00
_cell.angle_beta   90.00
_cell.angle_gamma   90.00
#
_symmetry.space_group_name_H-M   'P 1'
#
loop_
_entity.id
_entity.type
_entity.pdbx_description
1 polymer ?
#
loop_
_entity_poly.entity_id
_entity_poly.type
_entity_poly.pdbx_seq_one_letter_code
_entity_poly.pdbx_strand_id
1 'polypeptide(L)'
;MNPADDITDAIRRMHVTTRPQTDRRILNEAFAALDAAVAGDGGLSVSGPSRIFTLRFGHIAAAAVLIVGLGLLIMTTGSRPIAVQEVLRAVEQAPNLRIARYTPDDMTQPAQSVWVSRDRKLKLYDTRDGRHRAYVLWDADHGVRSFRQPASDLVARHAMTAESRIRAERSMTGLLGLLPFDDANAVPAGAQWVAVDAGPDSPVADARTYDLTWTDSGQTRRYRFYVEPHAKLPVRIERYVADAAKGAETMDLAQVITASNETEIQSLIYSVFGPYDPSIELPPTPPAFIGTPSDY
;
A
#
# COMPACT_ATOMS: atom_id res chain seq x y z
N MET A 1 30.35 31.88 10.70
CA MET A 1 29.68 31.11 11.77
C MET A 1 28.82 30.06 11.11
N ASN A 2 28.98 28.79 11.48
CA ASN A 2 28.31 27.66 10.85
C ASN A 2 26.98 27.37 11.61
N PRO A 3 25.82 27.27 10.94
CA PRO A 3 24.53 27.00 11.60
C PRO A 3 24.47 25.69 12.41
N ALA A 4 25.36 24.74 12.14
CA ALA A 4 25.44 23.47 12.88
C ALA A 4 26.02 23.62 14.31
N ASP A 5 26.80 24.69 14.56
CA ASP A 5 27.40 24.93 15.87
C ASP A 5 26.34 25.43 16.88
N ASP A 6 25.28 26.09 16.41
CA ASP A 6 24.23 26.71 17.26
C ASP A 6 23.23 25.67 17.81
N ILE A 7 22.95 24.61 17.04
CA ILE A 7 22.05 23.52 17.47
C ILE A 7 22.73 22.62 18.52
N THR A 8 24.02 22.35 18.33
CA THR A 8 24.80 21.53 19.26
C THR A 8 24.92 22.21 20.63
N ASP A 9 25.06 23.54 20.62
CA ASP A 9 25.09 24.36 21.84
C ASP A 9 23.71 24.49 22.50
N ALA A 10 22.63 24.57 21.72
CA ALA A 10 21.26 24.57 22.23
C ALA A 10 20.88 23.25 22.91
N ILE A 11 21.32 22.11 22.36
CA ILE A 11 21.10 20.78 22.96
C ILE A 11 21.90 20.62 24.26
N ARG A 12 23.14 21.13 24.34
CA ARG A 12 23.92 21.12 25.59
C ARG A 12 23.28 21.93 26.71
N ARG A 13 22.59 23.03 26.38
CA ARG A 13 21.91 23.91 27.36
C ARG A 13 20.60 23.33 27.90
N MET A 14 19.96 22.39 27.20
CA MET A 14 18.79 21.68 27.69
C MET A 14 19.16 20.50 28.60
N HIS A 15 19.84 20.78 29.71
CA HIS A 15 19.94 19.84 30.84
C HIS A 15 18.59 19.81 31.58
N VAL A 16 17.62 19.06 31.06
CA VAL A 16 16.43 18.68 31.84
C VAL A 16 16.79 17.49 32.70
N THR A 17 17.50 17.74 33.80
CA THR A 17 17.65 16.77 34.87
C THR A 17 16.53 16.98 35.89
N THR A 18 15.50 16.14 35.86
CA THR A 18 14.60 16.03 37.02
C THR A 18 15.36 15.35 38.16
N ARG A 19 15.16 15.82 39.38
CA ARG A 19 15.83 15.23 40.55
C ARG A 19 15.23 13.83 40.76
N PRO A 20 16.04 12.78 41.04
CA PRO A 20 15.53 11.42 41.25
C PRO A 20 14.44 11.30 42.32
N GLN A 21 14.43 12.24 43.27
CA GLN A 21 13.40 12.36 44.32
C GLN A 21 12.04 12.83 43.77
N THR A 22 12.05 13.68 42.73
CA THR A 22 10.85 14.15 42.03
C THR A 22 10.22 13.03 41.21
N ASP A 23 11.05 12.27 40.49
CA ASP A 23 10.59 11.12 39.69
C ASP A 23 10.01 10.02 40.58
N ARG A 24 10.66 9.74 41.72
CA ARG A 24 10.17 8.76 42.69
C ARG A 24 8.85 9.20 43.35
N ARG A 25 8.66 10.49 43.60
CA ARG A 25 7.40 11.02 44.15
C ARG A 25 6.26 10.85 43.14
N ILE A 26 6.50 11.21 41.87
CA ILE A 26 5.51 11.08 40.80
C ILE A 26 5.08 9.61 40.63
N LEU A 27 6.03 8.68 40.66
CA LEU A 27 5.73 7.26 40.54
C LEU A 27 4.94 6.73 41.75
N ASN A 28 5.31 7.12 42.97
CA ASN A 28 4.59 6.70 44.18
C ASN A 28 3.16 7.26 44.22
N GLU A 29 2.95 8.51 43.81
CA GLU A 29 1.62 9.13 43.73
C GLU A 29 0.75 8.45 42.66
N ALA A 30 1.34 8.04 41.52
CA ALA A 30 0.65 7.30 40.48
C ALA A 30 0.21 5.90 40.95
N PHE A 31 1.04 5.18 41.71
CA PHE A 31 0.68 3.86 42.26
C PHE A 31 -0.37 3.96 43.38
N ALA A 32 -0.27 4.97 44.25
CA ALA A 32 -1.28 5.20 45.30
C ALA A 32 -2.66 5.54 44.70
N ALA A 33 -2.70 6.30 43.60
CA ALA A 33 -3.94 6.59 42.88
C ALA A 33 -4.53 5.34 42.20
N LEU A 34 -3.68 4.41 41.73
CA LEU A 34 -4.12 3.14 41.16
C LEU A 34 -4.76 2.23 42.22
N ASP A 35 -4.14 2.10 43.40
CA ASP A 35 -4.67 1.31 44.51
C ASP A 35 -6.01 1.86 45.04
N ALA A 36 -6.13 3.20 45.12
CA ALA A 36 -7.38 3.85 45.53
C ALA A 36 -8.51 3.65 44.51
N ALA A 37 -8.20 3.63 43.22
CA ALA A 37 -9.19 3.37 42.16
C ALA A 37 -9.69 1.92 42.17
N VAL A 38 -8.85 0.97 42.60
CA VAL A 38 -9.23 -0.45 42.75
C VAL A 38 -10.09 -0.67 44.01
N ALA A 39 -9.97 0.17 45.03
CA ALA A 39 -10.69 0.05 46.30
C ALA A 39 -12.10 0.70 46.32
N GLY A 40 -12.46 1.49 45.31
CA GLY A 40 -13.86 1.78 44.96
C GLY A 40 -14.73 2.56 45.97
N ASP A 41 -14.21 3.58 46.67
CA ASP A 41 -15.04 4.35 47.61
C ASP A 41 -14.77 5.87 47.52
N GLY A 42 -15.83 6.67 47.32
CA GLY A 42 -15.72 8.13 47.42
C GLY A 42 -16.85 8.93 46.77
N GLY A 43 -17.85 9.33 47.56
CA GLY A 43 -18.75 10.44 47.24
C GLY A 43 -18.31 11.76 47.91
N LEU A 44 -18.86 12.92 47.46
CA LEU A 44 -19.39 14.05 48.27
C LEU A 44 -19.46 15.42 47.55
N SER A 45 -20.62 16.08 47.71
CA SER A 45 -20.88 17.44 48.28
C SER A 45 -20.12 18.74 47.88
N VAL A 46 -20.90 19.69 47.31
CA VAL A 46 -21.21 21.11 47.68
C VAL A 46 -20.23 22.31 47.50
N SER A 47 -20.83 23.37 46.90
CA SER A 47 -20.75 24.86 46.98
C SER A 47 -19.51 25.71 46.66
N GLY A 48 -19.80 26.79 45.90
CA GLY A 48 -19.43 28.17 46.25
C GLY A 48 -18.36 28.85 45.37
N PRO A 49 -18.50 30.16 45.03
CA PRO A 49 -18.21 30.63 43.68
C PRO A 49 -16.98 31.55 43.58
N SER A 50 -16.12 31.33 42.58
CA SER A 50 -15.36 32.35 41.85
C SER A 50 -14.74 31.73 40.59
N ARG A 51 -14.84 32.46 39.48
CA ARG A 51 -14.72 31.96 38.11
C ARG A 51 -13.28 31.61 37.72
N ILE A 52 -13.02 30.32 37.56
CA ILE A 52 -12.05 29.74 36.61
C ILE A 52 -12.82 28.65 35.86
N PHE A 53 -12.88 28.72 34.53
CA PHE A 53 -13.47 27.66 33.70
C PHE A 53 -12.56 26.43 33.75
N THR A 54 -12.75 25.62 34.80
CA THR A 54 -12.14 24.29 34.91
C THR A 54 -13.15 23.29 34.37
N LEU A 55 -12.89 22.71 33.21
CA LEU A 55 -13.62 21.54 32.71
C LEU A 55 -13.28 20.34 33.62
N ARG A 56 -14.02 20.19 34.72
CA ARG A 56 -14.09 18.92 35.45
C ARG A 56 -15.05 18.01 34.71
N PHE A 57 -14.55 17.27 33.72
CA PHE A 57 -15.23 16.06 33.31
C PHE A 57 -14.98 14.99 34.37
N GLY A 58 -16.07 14.38 34.80
CA GLY A 58 -16.06 13.29 35.76
C GLY A 58 -15.14 12.16 35.34
N HIS A 59 -14.52 11.59 36.37
CA HIS A 59 -13.97 10.25 36.47
C HIS A 59 -14.55 9.30 35.40
N ILE A 60 -13.76 9.02 34.37
CA ILE A 60 -13.64 7.77 33.56
C ILE A 60 -12.78 8.00 32.29
N ALA A 61 -12.47 9.22 31.86
CA ALA A 61 -11.84 9.44 30.55
C ALA A 61 -10.41 10.04 30.53
N ALA A 62 -9.62 9.93 31.61
CA ALA A 62 -8.29 10.58 31.65
C ALA A 62 -7.08 9.65 31.41
N ALA A 63 -7.22 8.33 31.60
CA ALA A 63 -6.09 7.40 31.45
C ALA A 63 -5.86 6.92 30.00
N ALA A 64 -6.91 6.85 29.18
CA ALA A 64 -6.79 6.43 27.78
C ALA A 64 -6.16 7.51 26.87
N VAL A 65 -6.23 8.79 27.27
CA VAL A 65 -5.73 9.91 26.44
C VAL A 65 -4.21 10.07 26.57
N LEU A 66 -3.62 9.68 27.71
CA LEU A 66 -2.17 9.78 27.92
C LEU A 66 -1.37 8.69 27.20
N ILE A 67 -1.94 7.49 26.97
CA ILE A 67 -1.27 6.44 26.18
C ILE A 67 -1.36 6.75 24.67
N VAL A 68 -2.46 7.32 24.21
CA VAL A 68 -2.58 7.79 22.81
C VAL A 68 -1.69 9.01 22.56
N GLY A 69 -1.53 9.90 23.54
CA GLY A 69 -0.67 11.08 23.42
C GLY A 69 0.84 10.79 23.44
N LEU A 70 1.28 9.76 24.18
CA LEU A 70 2.72 9.44 24.29
C LEU A 70 3.26 8.68 23.06
N GLY A 71 2.41 7.93 22.35
CA GLY A 71 2.77 7.30 21.07
C GLY A 71 2.98 8.31 19.93
N LEU A 72 2.42 9.51 20.04
CA LEU A 72 2.52 10.58 19.03
C LEU A 72 3.83 11.38 19.09
N LEU A 73 4.64 11.23 20.14
CA LEU A 73 5.84 12.06 20.36
C LEU A 73 7.18 11.38 20.03
N ILE A 74 7.19 10.10 19.64
CA ILE A 74 8.44 9.34 19.40
C ILE A 74 8.81 9.19 17.90
N MET A 75 8.00 9.66 16.95
CA MET A 75 8.35 9.65 15.52
C MET A 75 8.33 11.04 14.89
N THR A 76 9.31 11.88 15.23
CA THR A 76 9.58 13.12 14.48
C THR A 76 10.94 13.10 13.80
N THR A 77 11.15 12.13 12.91
CA THR A 77 12.00 12.37 11.73
C THR A 77 11.18 13.17 10.70
N GLY A 78 10.96 14.45 11.02
CA GLY A 78 10.85 15.59 10.09
C GLY A 78 9.87 15.55 8.91
N SER A 79 8.97 14.58 8.78
CA SER A 79 8.14 14.49 7.59
C SER A 79 6.74 13.97 7.87
N ARG A 80 5.75 14.70 7.33
CA ARG A 80 4.33 14.35 7.40
C ARG A 80 4.11 12.91 6.90
N PRO A 81 3.39 12.05 7.63
CA PRO A 81 2.98 10.73 7.14
C PRO A 81 2.24 10.85 5.81
N ILE A 82 2.53 9.94 4.86
CA ILE A 82 1.83 9.88 3.58
C ILE A 82 0.46 9.26 3.85
N ALA A 83 -0.62 9.93 3.47
CA ALA A 83 -1.96 9.39 3.62
C ALA A 83 -2.21 8.28 2.59
N VAL A 84 -2.99 7.26 2.95
CA VAL A 84 -3.34 6.17 2.02
C VAL A 84 -3.95 6.71 0.73
N GLN A 85 -4.79 7.76 0.80
CA GLN A 85 -5.40 8.37 -0.38
C GLN A 85 -4.37 9.00 -1.33
N GLU A 86 -3.24 9.51 -0.80
CA GLU A 86 -2.16 10.04 -1.64
C GLU A 86 -1.47 8.91 -2.42
N VAL A 87 -1.25 7.76 -1.77
CA VAL A 87 -0.66 6.58 -2.39
C VAL A 87 -1.56 6.02 -3.49
N LEU A 88 -2.86 5.84 -3.19
CA LEU A 88 -3.83 5.30 -4.13
C LEU A 88 -4.02 6.23 -5.33
N ARG A 89 -4.10 7.54 -5.09
CA ARG A 89 -4.19 8.54 -6.17
C ARG A 89 -2.93 8.55 -7.03
N ALA A 90 -1.73 8.37 -6.46
CA ALA A 90 -0.50 8.28 -7.23
C ALA A 90 -0.54 7.08 -8.20
N VAL A 91 -1.07 5.93 -7.76
CA VAL A 91 -1.29 4.77 -8.64
C VAL A 91 -2.30 5.10 -9.75
N GLU A 92 -3.43 5.73 -9.43
CA GLU A 92 -4.48 6.09 -10.41
C GLU A 92 -4.02 7.11 -11.45
N GLN A 93 -3.07 7.98 -11.09
CA GLN A 93 -2.58 9.06 -11.95
C GLN A 93 -1.31 8.71 -12.73
N ALA A 94 -0.59 7.65 -12.36
CA ALA A 94 0.63 7.26 -13.07
C ALA A 94 0.35 6.92 -14.54
N PRO A 95 0.96 7.58 -15.53
CA PRO A 95 0.60 7.36 -16.94
C PRO A 95 0.89 5.92 -17.39
N ASN A 96 2.03 5.40 -16.93
CA ASN A 96 2.60 4.14 -17.36
C ASN A 96 3.15 3.38 -16.16
N LEU A 97 2.73 2.13 -15.98
CA LEU A 97 3.16 1.28 -14.87
C LEU A 97 3.48 -0.13 -15.35
N ARG A 98 4.52 -0.70 -14.74
CA ARG A 98 4.74 -2.14 -14.71
C ARG A 98 4.42 -2.66 -13.31
N ILE A 99 3.62 -3.71 -13.23
CA ILE A 99 3.29 -4.45 -12.00
C ILE A 99 3.81 -5.87 -12.18
N ALA A 100 4.85 -6.24 -11.43
CA ALA A 100 5.41 -7.57 -11.41
C ALA A 100 4.92 -8.31 -10.16
N ARG A 101 4.24 -9.44 -10.33
CA ARG A 101 3.65 -10.27 -9.29
C ARG A 101 4.51 -11.50 -9.04
N TYR A 102 4.86 -11.70 -7.78
CA TYR A 102 5.69 -12.80 -7.29
C TYR A 102 4.89 -13.65 -6.31
N THR A 103 5.13 -14.96 -6.35
CA THR A 103 4.63 -15.89 -5.35
C THR A 103 5.72 -16.12 -4.29
N PRO A 104 5.35 -16.57 -3.08
CA PRO A 104 6.34 -16.85 -2.03
C PRO A 104 7.35 -17.93 -2.43
N ASP A 105 6.96 -18.84 -3.34
CA ASP A 105 7.80 -19.93 -3.82
C ASP A 105 8.93 -19.48 -4.75
N ASP A 106 8.75 -18.36 -5.47
CA ASP A 106 9.78 -17.77 -6.33
C ASP A 106 9.70 -16.24 -6.33
N MET A 107 10.60 -15.64 -5.55
CA MET A 107 10.78 -14.19 -5.45
C MET A 107 11.80 -13.64 -6.46
N THR A 108 12.44 -14.50 -7.26
CA THR A 108 13.47 -14.10 -8.23
C THR A 108 12.88 -13.83 -9.62
N GLN A 109 11.77 -14.49 -9.96
CA GLN A 109 11.06 -14.29 -11.22
C GLN A 109 9.57 -14.04 -10.98
N PRO A 110 8.98 -13.02 -11.63
CA PRO A 110 7.56 -12.79 -11.48
C PRO A 110 6.75 -13.86 -12.22
N ALA A 111 5.77 -14.45 -11.52
CA ALA A 111 4.75 -15.31 -12.13
C ALA A 111 3.92 -14.55 -13.17
N GLN A 112 3.75 -13.24 -12.99
CA GLN A 112 3.13 -12.38 -14.00
C GLN A 112 3.72 -10.97 -13.97
N SER A 113 3.96 -10.38 -15.13
CA SER A 113 4.18 -8.94 -15.27
C SER A 113 3.07 -8.33 -16.10
N VAL A 114 2.58 -7.17 -15.67
CA VAL A 114 1.55 -6.39 -16.36
C VAL A 114 2.12 -5.02 -16.65
N TRP A 115 2.17 -4.62 -17.92
CA TRP A 115 2.45 -3.25 -18.33
C TRP A 115 1.16 -2.57 -18.72
N VAL A 116 0.95 -1.36 -18.25
CA VAL A 116 -0.20 -0.52 -18.56
C VAL A 116 0.33 0.80 -19.10
N SER A 117 -0.15 1.22 -20.27
CA SER A 117 -0.04 2.59 -20.76
C SER A 117 -1.45 3.16 -20.88
N ARG A 118 -1.76 4.16 -20.05
CA ARG A 118 -3.08 4.79 -20.02
C ARG A 118 -3.30 5.67 -21.23
N ASP A 119 -2.28 6.43 -21.63
CA ASP A 119 -2.36 7.37 -22.75
C ASP A 119 -2.52 6.67 -24.11
N ARG A 120 -1.93 5.48 -24.28
CA ARG A 120 -2.11 4.64 -25.49
C ARG A 120 -3.19 3.57 -25.34
N LYS A 121 -3.82 3.50 -24.17
CA LYS A 121 -4.78 2.44 -23.80
C LYS A 121 -4.27 1.03 -24.14
N LEU A 122 -3.04 0.75 -23.70
CA LEU A 122 -2.38 -0.54 -23.87
C LEU A 122 -2.30 -1.26 -22.53
N LYS A 123 -2.55 -2.57 -22.55
CA LYS A 123 -2.30 -3.45 -21.41
C LYS A 123 -1.67 -4.76 -21.90
N LEU A 124 -0.43 -4.99 -21.49
CA LEU A 124 0.32 -6.19 -21.82
C LEU A 124 0.45 -7.06 -20.58
N TYR A 125 0.05 -8.33 -20.70
CA TYR A 125 0.33 -9.37 -19.73
C TYR A 125 1.47 -10.24 -20.25
N ASP A 126 2.43 -10.53 -19.39
CA ASP A 126 3.43 -11.60 -19.54
C ASP A 126 3.21 -12.56 -18.37
N THR A 127 2.61 -13.72 -18.65
CA THR A 127 2.31 -14.73 -17.65
C THR A 127 3.28 -15.89 -17.79
N ARG A 128 3.80 -16.36 -16.66
CA ARG A 128 4.70 -17.52 -16.55
C ARG A 128 4.07 -18.56 -15.64
N ASP A 129 4.06 -19.79 -16.10
CA ASP A 129 3.63 -20.97 -15.34
C ASP A 129 4.63 -22.10 -15.61
N GLY A 130 5.55 -22.30 -14.68
CA GLY A 130 6.70 -23.18 -14.84
C GLY A 130 7.52 -22.83 -16.10
N ARG A 131 7.51 -23.72 -17.09
CA ARG A 131 8.20 -23.51 -18.39
C ARG A 131 7.33 -22.82 -19.45
N HIS A 132 6.04 -22.64 -19.17
CA HIS A 132 5.12 -22.01 -20.09
C HIS A 132 5.13 -20.51 -19.90
N ARG A 133 5.22 -19.78 -21.01
CA ARG A 133 5.14 -18.31 -21.04
C ARG A 133 4.11 -17.91 -22.09
N ALA A 134 3.31 -16.91 -21.78
CA ALA A 134 2.33 -16.38 -22.72
C ALA A 134 2.23 -14.86 -22.57
N TYR A 135 2.08 -14.20 -23.72
CA TYR A 135 1.83 -12.77 -23.79
C TYR A 135 0.42 -12.50 -24.31
N VAL A 136 -0.28 -11.58 -23.65
CA VAL A 136 -1.58 -11.06 -24.09
C VAL A 136 -1.50 -9.55 -24.14
N LEU A 137 -1.68 -8.96 -25.32
CA LEU A 137 -1.80 -7.52 -25.49
C LEU A 137 -3.27 -7.15 -25.71
N TRP A 138 -3.75 -6.20 -24.93
CA TRP A 138 -4.98 -5.48 -25.16
C TRP A 138 -4.63 -4.11 -25.69
N ASP A 139 -5.01 -3.83 -26.93
CA ASP A 139 -4.86 -2.53 -27.59
C ASP A 139 -6.25 -1.95 -27.81
N ALA A 140 -6.71 -1.16 -26.84
CA ALA A 140 -8.07 -0.66 -26.85
C ALA A 140 -8.28 0.48 -27.86
N ASP A 141 -7.25 1.22 -28.23
CA ASP A 141 -7.37 2.26 -29.24
C ASP A 141 -7.56 1.67 -30.63
N HIS A 142 -6.80 0.63 -30.98
CA HIS A 142 -6.98 -0.09 -32.24
C HIS A 142 -8.08 -1.16 -32.20
N GLY A 143 -8.62 -1.48 -31.01
CA GLY A 143 -9.66 -2.49 -30.86
C GLY A 143 -9.14 -3.91 -31.13
N VAL A 144 -7.87 -4.18 -30.82
CA VAL A 144 -7.22 -5.46 -31.11
C VAL A 144 -6.77 -6.13 -29.82
N ARG A 145 -6.98 -7.45 -29.74
CA ARG A 145 -6.36 -8.32 -28.75
C ARG A 145 -5.36 -9.24 -29.44
N SER A 146 -4.10 -9.19 -29.01
CA SER A 146 -3.04 -10.05 -29.52
C SER A 146 -2.60 -11.08 -28.49
N PHE A 147 -2.24 -12.27 -28.96
CA PHE A 147 -1.75 -13.36 -28.14
C PHE A 147 -0.52 -14.00 -28.79
N ARG A 148 0.51 -14.28 -27.97
CA ARG A 148 1.69 -15.02 -28.40
C ARG A 148 2.16 -15.95 -27.29
N GLN A 149 2.38 -17.21 -27.64
CA GLN A 149 3.19 -18.14 -26.84
C GLN A 149 4.58 -18.21 -27.47
N PRO A 150 5.69 -17.94 -26.75
CA PRO A 150 7.02 -17.92 -27.36
C PRO A 150 7.46 -19.25 -27.99
N ALA A 151 6.88 -20.37 -27.56
CA ALA A 151 7.11 -21.69 -28.17
C ALA A 151 6.46 -21.82 -29.56
N SER A 152 5.66 -20.83 -29.98
CA SER A 152 5.02 -20.72 -31.28
C SER A 152 5.47 -19.43 -31.95
N ASP A 153 5.83 -19.53 -33.24
CA ASP A 153 6.09 -18.33 -34.05
C ASP A 153 4.80 -17.59 -34.44
N LEU A 154 3.64 -18.13 -34.08
CA LEU A 154 2.34 -17.54 -34.41
C LEU A 154 1.97 -16.44 -33.41
N VAL A 155 1.73 -15.25 -33.95
CA VAL A 155 1.01 -14.17 -33.28
C VAL A 155 -0.44 -14.23 -33.71
N ALA A 156 -1.32 -14.58 -32.78
CA ALA A 156 -2.76 -14.52 -32.99
C ALA A 156 -3.25 -13.10 -32.69
N ARG A 157 -4.09 -12.54 -33.56
CA ARG A 157 -4.70 -11.22 -33.38
C ARG A 157 -6.19 -11.34 -33.64
N HIS A 158 -6.99 -10.69 -32.80
CA HIS A 158 -8.44 -10.73 -32.87
C HIS A 158 -9.01 -9.32 -32.72
N ALA A 159 -10.01 -9.00 -33.53
CA ALA A 159 -10.81 -7.80 -33.31
C ALA A 159 -11.59 -7.95 -32.00
N MET A 160 -11.61 -6.89 -31.19
CA MET A 160 -12.39 -6.83 -29.96
C MET A 160 -13.82 -6.37 -30.28
N THR A 161 -14.80 -6.99 -29.63
CA THR A 161 -16.16 -6.44 -29.60
C THR A 161 -16.17 -5.10 -28.85
N ALA A 162 -17.17 -4.26 -29.10
CA ALA A 162 -17.33 -2.97 -28.40
C ALA A 162 -17.35 -3.15 -26.87
N GLU A 163 -18.03 -4.18 -26.37
CA GLU A 163 -18.06 -4.52 -24.95
C GLU A 163 -16.66 -4.92 -24.43
N SER A 164 -15.93 -5.75 -25.19
CA SER A 164 -14.58 -6.16 -24.82
C SER A 164 -13.60 -4.99 -24.81
N ARG A 165 -13.75 -4.02 -25.73
CA ARG A 165 -13.00 -2.77 -25.75
C ARG A 165 -13.27 -1.93 -24.50
N ILE A 166 -14.55 -1.75 -24.12
CA ILE A 166 -14.89 -1.02 -22.89
C ILE A 166 -14.29 -1.69 -21.65
N ARG A 167 -14.36 -3.03 -21.57
CA ARG A 167 -13.70 -3.77 -20.48
C ARG A 167 -12.19 -3.59 -20.48
N ALA A 168 -11.56 -3.58 -21.66
CA ALA A 168 -10.13 -3.34 -21.82
C ALA A 168 -9.74 -1.98 -21.22
N GLU A 169 -10.41 -0.91 -21.65
CA GLU A 169 -10.15 0.46 -21.21
C GLU A 169 -10.33 0.59 -19.69
N ARG A 170 -11.43 0.07 -19.14
CA ARG A 170 -11.66 0.08 -17.69
C ARG A 170 -10.55 -0.63 -16.92
N SER A 171 -10.05 -1.76 -17.45
CA SER A 171 -8.97 -2.52 -16.80
C SER A 171 -7.61 -1.79 -16.78
N MET A 172 -7.46 -0.70 -17.51
CA MET A 172 -6.26 0.16 -17.54
C MET A 172 -6.38 1.36 -16.59
N THR A 173 -7.55 1.55 -15.98
CA THR A 173 -7.83 2.63 -15.03
C THR A 173 -7.89 2.11 -13.59
N GLY A 174 -7.96 3.02 -12.61
CA GLY A 174 -8.07 2.67 -11.19
C GLY A 174 -6.78 2.08 -10.62
N LEU A 175 -6.94 1.18 -9.65
CA LEU A 175 -5.84 0.60 -8.86
C LEU A 175 -5.20 -0.65 -9.50
N LEU A 176 -5.60 -1.03 -10.72
CA LEU A 176 -4.95 -2.06 -11.54
C LEU A 176 -4.84 -3.45 -10.87
N GLY A 177 -5.71 -3.76 -9.90
CA GLY A 177 -5.66 -5.00 -9.12
C GLY A 177 -4.43 -5.08 -8.20
N LEU A 178 -3.94 -3.94 -7.72
CA LEU A 178 -3.00 -3.88 -6.60
C LEU A 178 -3.70 -4.12 -5.25
N LEU A 179 -4.99 -3.79 -5.18
CA LEU A 179 -5.83 -3.94 -4.01
C LEU A 179 -7.16 -4.60 -4.37
N PRO A 180 -7.86 -5.20 -3.39
CA PRO A 180 -9.15 -5.86 -3.61
C PRO A 180 -10.32 -4.87 -3.66
N PHE A 181 -10.05 -3.60 -3.96
CA PHE A 181 -11.04 -2.55 -4.19
C PHE A 181 -10.63 -1.71 -5.40
N ASP A 182 -11.61 -1.12 -6.08
CA ASP A 182 -11.44 -0.62 -7.44
C ASP A 182 -10.78 0.77 -7.53
N ASP A 183 -11.00 1.63 -6.52
CA ASP A 183 -10.54 3.02 -6.51
C ASP A 183 -10.14 3.52 -5.12
N ALA A 184 -9.53 4.71 -5.08
CA ALA A 184 -9.03 5.34 -3.86
C ALA A 184 -10.11 5.68 -2.81
N ASN A 185 -11.37 5.80 -3.21
CA ASN A 185 -12.51 6.08 -2.32
C ASN A 185 -13.18 4.80 -1.81
N ALA A 186 -12.87 3.65 -2.41
CA ALA A 186 -13.39 2.34 -2.04
C ALA A 186 -12.62 1.67 -0.86
N VAL A 187 -11.76 2.41 -0.16
CA VAL A 187 -11.10 1.92 1.06
C VAL A 187 -12.16 1.59 2.11
N PRO A 188 -12.19 0.37 2.67
CA PRO A 188 -13.21 -0.05 3.62
C PRO A 188 -13.32 0.86 4.85
N ALA A 189 -14.55 1.08 5.32
CA ALA A 189 -14.78 1.77 6.57
C ALA A 189 -14.10 1.02 7.73
N GLY A 190 -13.40 1.75 8.59
CA GLY A 190 -12.64 1.17 9.70
C GLY A 190 -11.27 0.59 9.30
N ALA A 191 -10.85 0.73 8.03
CA ALA A 191 -9.48 0.41 7.65
C ALA A 191 -8.47 1.30 8.40
N GLN A 192 -7.36 0.71 8.81
CA GLN A 192 -6.28 1.41 9.50
C GLN A 192 -5.06 1.50 8.59
N TRP A 193 -4.44 2.68 8.57
CA TRP A 193 -3.21 2.95 7.84
C TRP A 193 -2.14 3.38 8.85
N VAL A 194 -1.18 2.49 9.10
CA VAL A 194 -0.21 2.64 10.19
C VAL A 194 1.20 2.64 9.62
N ALA A 195 1.99 3.66 9.93
CA ALA A 195 3.41 3.67 9.60
C ALA A 195 4.13 2.61 10.42
N VAL A 196 4.99 1.82 9.77
CA VAL A 196 5.77 0.77 10.41
C VAL A 196 7.25 0.96 10.09
N ASP A 197 8.10 0.67 11.07
CA ASP A 197 9.53 0.58 10.83
C ASP A 197 9.83 -0.76 10.16
N ALA A 198 10.33 -0.72 8.92
CA ALA A 198 10.73 -1.93 8.20
C ALA A 198 12.07 -2.49 8.67
N GLY A 199 12.82 -1.73 9.46
CA GLY A 199 14.14 -2.12 9.94
C GLY A 199 15.22 -2.11 8.85
N PRO A 200 16.44 -2.52 9.20
CA PRO A 200 17.59 -2.50 8.30
C PRO A 200 17.47 -3.50 7.13
N ASP A 201 16.67 -4.54 7.29
CA ASP A 201 16.45 -5.59 6.29
C ASP A 201 15.26 -5.30 5.36
N SER A 202 14.83 -4.03 5.28
CA SER A 202 13.77 -3.62 4.36
C SER A 202 14.10 -4.05 2.92
N PRO A 203 13.17 -4.71 2.20
CA PRO A 203 13.38 -5.12 0.81
C PRO A 203 13.49 -3.93 -0.15
N VAL A 204 13.13 -2.72 0.31
CA VAL A 204 13.21 -1.48 -0.47
C VAL A 204 13.91 -0.41 0.37
N ALA A 205 15.08 0.02 -0.09
CA ALA A 205 15.81 1.13 0.51
C ALA A 205 15.03 2.45 0.36
N ASP A 206 15.13 3.32 1.37
CA ASP A 206 14.56 4.67 1.41
C ASP A 206 13.03 4.78 1.24
N ALA A 207 12.31 3.65 1.20
CA ALA A 207 10.86 3.63 1.18
C ALA A 207 10.28 3.85 2.58
N ARG A 208 9.14 4.54 2.64
CA ARG A 208 8.32 4.57 3.85
C ARG A 208 7.38 3.38 3.85
N THR A 209 7.35 2.68 4.97
CA THR A 209 6.56 1.46 5.09
C THR A 209 5.29 1.71 5.88
N TYR A 210 4.19 1.17 5.37
CA TYR A 210 2.87 1.29 5.98
C TYR A 210 2.13 -0.02 5.90
N ASP A 211 1.40 -0.36 6.96
CA ASP A 211 0.44 -1.45 6.94
C ASP A 211 -0.98 -0.88 6.79
N LEU A 212 -1.69 -1.38 5.77
CA LEU A 212 -3.13 -1.21 5.59
C LEU A 212 -3.82 -2.47 6.12
N THR A 213 -4.66 -2.31 7.13
CA THR A 213 -5.45 -3.40 7.71
C THR A 213 -6.94 -3.08 7.67
N TRP A 214 -7.77 -4.09 7.40
CA TRP A 214 -9.22 -3.98 7.51
C TRP A 214 -9.83 -5.36 7.76
N THR A 215 -11.10 -5.39 8.14
CA THR A 215 -11.85 -6.64 8.31
C THR A 215 -12.78 -6.83 7.12
N ASP A 216 -12.69 -7.99 6.49
CA ASP A 216 -13.55 -8.42 5.39
C ASP A 216 -14.08 -9.83 5.69
N SER A 217 -15.40 -10.00 5.65
CA SER A 217 -16.06 -11.28 5.92
C SER A 217 -15.60 -11.97 7.22
N GLY A 218 -15.32 -11.17 8.25
CA GLY A 218 -14.83 -11.63 9.56
C GLY A 218 -13.35 -12.00 9.62
N GLN A 219 -12.61 -11.85 8.53
CA GLN A 219 -11.16 -12.06 8.47
C GLN A 219 -10.42 -10.73 8.38
N THR A 220 -9.36 -10.58 9.17
CA THR A 220 -8.45 -9.43 9.04
C THR A 220 -7.57 -9.62 7.82
N ARG A 221 -7.58 -8.63 6.93
CA ARG A 221 -6.69 -8.53 5.78
C ARG A 221 -5.57 -7.55 6.13
N ARG A 222 -4.34 -7.88 5.72
CA ARG A 222 -3.19 -6.97 5.88
C ARG A 222 -2.40 -6.88 4.58
N TYR A 223 -2.17 -5.65 4.16
CA TYR A 223 -1.30 -5.31 3.05
C TYR A 223 -0.18 -4.39 3.57
N ARG A 224 1.06 -4.68 3.21
CA ARG A 224 2.21 -3.84 3.52
C ARG A 224 2.64 -3.09 2.26
N PHE A 225 2.76 -1.78 2.38
CA PHE A 225 3.15 -0.89 1.31
C PHE A 225 4.54 -0.32 1.59
N TYR A 226 5.40 -0.39 0.59
CA TYR A 226 6.67 0.33 0.56
C TYR A 226 6.49 1.49 -0.41
N VAL A 227 6.46 2.71 0.11
CA VAL A 227 6.07 3.92 -0.63
C VAL A 227 7.29 4.80 -0.86
N GLU A 228 7.53 5.14 -2.13
CA GLU A 228 8.56 6.11 -2.48
C GLU A 228 8.13 7.51 -1.98
N PRO A 229 8.94 8.21 -1.16
CA PRO A 229 8.49 9.40 -0.45
C PRO A 229 8.12 10.60 -1.31
N HIS A 230 8.65 10.75 -2.52
CA HIS A 230 8.45 11.94 -3.36
C HIS A 230 7.24 11.81 -4.29
N ALA A 231 7.23 10.78 -5.13
CA ALA A 231 6.15 10.44 -6.06
C ALA A 231 4.93 9.84 -5.35
N LYS A 232 5.07 9.42 -4.08
CA LYS A 232 4.02 8.73 -3.29
C LYS A 232 3.56 7.42 -3.91
N LEU A 233 4.25 6.94 -4.93
CA LEU A 233 3.94 5.70 -5.61
C LEU A 233 4.40 4.53 -4.73
N PRO A 234 3.55 3.51 -4.50
CA PRO A 234 4.04 2.28 -3.91
C PRO A 234 4.99 1.63 -4.91
N VAL A 235 6.17 1.24 -4.44
CA VAL A 235 7.18 0.52 -5.25
C VAL A 235 7.16 -0.98 -4.94
N ARG A 236 6.60 -1.36 -3.80
CA ARG A 236 6.30 -2.75 -3.45
C ARG A 236 5.05 -2.82 -2.58
N ILE A 237 4.22 -3.83 -2.81
CA ILE A 237 3.07 -4.19 -1.99
C ILE A 237 3.16 -5.67 -1.66
N GLU A 238 2.97 -6.02 -0.40
CA GLU A 238 2.92 -7.41 0.06
C GLU A 238 1.56 -7.69 0.68
N ARG A 239 0.99 -8.84 0.38
CA ARG A 239 -0.25 -9.32 0.99
C ARG A 239 0.09 -10.40 2.00
N TYR A 240 -0.53 -10.30 3.17
CA TYR A 240 -0.41 -11.28 4.24
C TYR A 240 -1.77 -11.90 4.52
N VAL A 241 -1.75 -13.21 4.72
CA VAL A 241 -2.91 -14.02 5.10
C VAL A 241 -2.62 -14.78 6.39
N ALA A 242 -3.65 -14.97 7.22
CA ALA A 242 -3.53 -15.79 8.41
C ALA A 242 -3.28 -17.25 8.03
N ASP A 243 -2.18 -17.84 8.50
CA ASP A 243 -1.93 -19.27 8.42
C ASP A 243 -2.59 -19.94 9.63
N ALA A 244 -3.79 -20.49 9.41
CA ALA A 244 -4.58 -21.16 10.44
C ALA A 244 -3.87 -22.36 11.07
N ALA A 245 -2.88 -22.96 10.39
CA ALA A 245 -2.13 -24.10 10.91
C ALA A 245 -0.95 -23.68 11.80
N LYS A 246 -0.39 -22.48 11.60
CA LYS A 246 0.80 -22.00 12.30
C LYS A 246 0.53 -20.89 13.31
N GLY A 247 -0.68 -20.34 13.33
CA GLY A 247 -1.02 -19.20 14.19
C GLY A 247 -0.23 -17.93 13.85
N ALA A 248 0.37 -17.87 12.67
CA ALA A 248 1.21 -16.78 12.18
C ALA A 248 0.66 -16.26 10.85
N GLU A 249 0.99 -15.03 10.48
CA GLU A 249 0.69 -14.53 9.14
C GLU A 249 1.79 -14.97 8.17
N THR A 250 1.40 -15.31 6.95
CA THR A 250 2.32 -15.62 5.87
C THR A 250 2.08 -14.67 4.70
N MET A 251 3.17 -14.21 4.08
CA MET A 251 3.07 -13.46 2.83
C MET A 251 2.67 -14.45 1.73
N ASP A 252 1.61 -14.15 0.99
CA ASP A 252 1.11 -15.01 -0.09
C ASP A 252 1.24 -14.37 -1.48
N LEU A 253 1.51 -13.06 -1.53
CA LEU A 253 1.71 -12.31 -2.76
C LEU A 253 2.65 -11.14 -2.49
N ALA A 254 3.59 -10.93 -3.41
CA ALA A 254 4.33 -9.69 -3.50
C ALA A 254 4.16 -9.07 -4.89
N GLN A 255 3.95 -7.76 -4.93
CA GLN A 255 3.84 -6.98 -6.15
C GLN A 255 4.91 -5.91 -6.13
N VAL A 256 5.74 -5.84 -7.18
CA VAL A 256 6.72 -4.77 -7.39
C VAL A 256 6.17 -3.87 -8.48
N ILE A 257 6.14 -2.57 -8.19
CA ILE A 257 5.56 -1.57 -9.06
C ILE A 257 6.68 -0.64 -9.53
N THR A 258 6.75 -0.42 -10.84
CA THR A 258 7.76 0.44 -11.44
C THR A 258 7.09 1.38 -12.43
N ALA A 259 7.39 2.68 -12.31
CA ALA A 259 7.08 3.62 -13.38
C ALA A 259 7.79 3.15 -14.65
N SER A 260 7.04 3.01 -15.74
CA SER A 260 7.60 2.63 -17.04
C SER A 260 7.57 3.83 -17.97
N ASN A 261 8.48 3.91 -18.94
CA ASN A 261 8.33 4.89 -20.01
C ASN A 261 7.61 4.27 -21.21
N GLU A 262 7.00 5.14 -22.02
CA GLU A 262 6.20 4.72 -23.18
C GLU A 262 7.05 3.97 -24.22
N THR A 263 8.29 4.41 -24.43
CA THR A 263 9.22 3.80 -25.39
C THR A 263 9.57 2.36 -25.02
N GLU A 264 9.75 2.06 -23.74
CA GLU A 264 10.01 0.70 -23.24
C GLU A 264 8.80 -0.22 -23.48
N ILE A 265 7.59 0.25 -23.17
CA ILE A 265 6.36 -0.52 -23.39
C ILE A 265 6.20 -0.83 -24.88
N GLN A 266 6.38 0.18 -25.75
CA GLN A 266 6.29 0.00 -27.20
C GLN A 266 7.38 -0.93 -27.75
N SER A 267 8.62 -0.77 -27.28
CA SER A 267 9.74 -1.63 -27.70
C SER A 267 9.50 -3.09 -27.29
N LEU A 268 8.97 -3.32 -26.08
CA LEU A 268 8.58 -4.63 -25.62
C LEU A 268 7.47 -5.21 -26.50
N ILE A 269 6.41 -4.45 -26.76
CA ILE A 269 5.31 -4.86 -27.65
C ILE A 269 5.84 -5.22 -29.04
N TYR A 270 6.68 -4.38 -29.63
CA TYR A 270 7.28 -4.64 -30.94
C TYR A 270 8.14 -5.91 -30.94
N SER A 271 8.97 -6.12 -29.91
CA SER A 271 9.79 -7.33 -29.79
C SER A 271 8.96 -8.60 -29.65
N VAL A 272 7.79 -8.52 -29.01
CA VAL A 272 6.91 -9.66 -28.73
C VAL A 272 5.92 -9.90 -29.86
N PHE A 273 5.35 -8.89 -30.49
CA PHE A 273 4.27 -9.07 -31.47
C PHE A 273 4.68 -8.67 -32.90
N GLY A 274 5.86 -8.07 -33.08
CA GLY A 274 6.25 -7.44 -34.34
C GLY A 274 5.46 -6.16 -34.62
N PRO A 275 5.61 -5.57 -35.81
CA PRO A 275 4.83 -4.42 -36.22
C PRO A 275 3.33 -4.75 -36.25
N TYR A 276 2.51 -3.77 -35.89
CA TYR A 276 1.08 -3.82 -36.17
C TYR A 276 0.85 -3.53 -37.67
N ASP A 277 0.17 -4.45 -38.35
CA ASP A 277 -0.25 -4.28 -39.74
C ASP A 277 -1.79 -4.22 -39.80
N PRO A 278 -2.38 -3.03 -40.01
CA PRO A 278 -3.83 -2.86 -40.06
C PRO A 278 -4.48 -3.49 -41.30
N SER A 279 -3.69 -3.96 -42.28
CA SER A 279 -4.21 -4.59 -43.51
C SER A 279 -4.51 -6.08 -43.34
N ILE A 280 -4.10 -6.69 -42.24
CA ILE A 280 -4.35 -8.11 -41.97
C ILE A 280 -5.78 -8.28 -41.42
N GLU A 281 -6.62 -9.03 -42.13
CA GLU A 281 -7.94 -9.44 -41.63
C GLU A 281 -7.80 -10.30 -40.37
N LEU A 282 -8.47 -9.87 -39.30
CA LEU A 282 -8.41 -10.54 -38.01
C LEU A 282 -9.56 -11.57 -37.88
N PRO A 283 -9.28 -12.82 -37.50
CA PRO A 283 -10.33 -13.79 -37.26
C PRO A 283 -11.28 -13.32 -36.13
N PRO A 284 -12.61 -13.50 -36.29
CA PRO A 284 -13.61 -12.96 -35.37
C PRO A 284 -13.63 -13.66 -34.01
N THR A 285 -13.10 -14.88 -33.91
CA THR A 285 -13.20 -15.71 -32.70
C THR A 285 -11.81 -15.92 -32.09
N PRO A 286 -11.56 -15.47 -30.85
CA PRO A 286 -10.32 -15.76 -30.14
C PRO A 286 -10.23 -17.24 -29.74
N PRO A 287 -9.04 -17.84 -29.62
CA PRO A 287 -8.88 -19.12 -28.97
C PRO A 287 -9.40 -19.06 -27.52
N ALA A 288 -9.91 -20.17 -27.03
CA ALA A 288 -10.40 -20.29 -25.67
C ALA A 288 -9.30 -19.89 -24.66
N PHE A 289 -9.66 -18.90 -23.84
CA PHE A 289 -9.05 -18.43 -22.60
C PHE A 289 -7.73 -19.09 -22.13
N ILE A 290 -6.64 -18.31 -22.18
CA ILE A 290 -5.49 -18.41 -21.26
C ILE A 290 -5.15 -16.98 -20.86
N GLY A 291 -5.36 -16.58 -19.59
CA GLY A 291 -4.75 -15.32 -19.12
C GLY A 291 -5.46 -14.50 -18.04
N THR A 292 -6.64 -14.86 -17.55
CA THR A 292 -7.03 -14.44 -16.20
C THR A 292 -6.85 -15.65 -15.29
N PRO A 293 -6.04 -15.54 -14.22
CA PRO A 293 -6.34 -16.32 -13.03
C PRO A 293 -7.81 -16.04 -12.74
N SER A 294 -8.65 -17.07 -12.82
CA SER A 294 -9.98 -17.03 -12.22
C SER A 294 -9.79 -16.54 -10.79
N ASP A 295 -10.41 -15.40 -10.49
CA ASP A 295 -10.86 -14.97 -9.16
C ASP A 295 -9.96 -15.39 -7.99
N TYR A 296 -9.11 -14.46 -7.55
CA TYR A 296 -8.72 -14.39 -6.13
C TYR A 296 -9.67 -13.43 -5.41
#